data_AF-A0A8R2D0W9-F1
#
_entry.id   AF-A0A8R2D0W9-F1
#
_cell.length_a   1.000
_cell.length_b   1.000
_cell.length_c   1.000
_cell.angle_alpha   90.00
_cell.angle_beta   90.00
_cell.angle_gamma   90.00
#
_symmetry.space_group_name_H-M   'P 1'
#
loop_
_entity.id
_entity.type
_entity.pdbx_description
1 polymer ?
#
loop_
_entity_poly.entity_id
_entity_poly.type
_entity_poly.pdbx_seq_one_letter_code
_entity_poly.pdbx_strand_id
1 'polypeptide(L)'
;MNNDKITNKVIEWLQEDEDTNISDLNSETDTESEHSNHDTESEQEIYAGKQPPGPFQKDNSAACVVKRLIKPIDKSGRNITMDNYFTSVPLANELYANHRLTIVGTLRKNKREIPPEFTNIKSRPLQSTMFAYGQHTNNSLLCSYVPKKNKNVLMLSTMHRDDYIDPDSGDLKKPEVITFYNLTKGGVDVVDRLKTEYSVTRISNRWPFTIFCSLLNIGAINSQIIYKTNTNDIFTRRQFLTDLCKILTKPHLLKRATIPSLGLSIRQKIQNITGFQAAPKENTPQGKPRCTYCPIRKNRFTQHQCSICSKPICKEHTASTNLICLICNNPQDSDD
;
A
#
# COMPACT_ATOMS: atom_id res chain seq x y z
N MET A 1 -5.77 -12.94 32.16
CA MET A 1 -6.39 -13.37 30.89
C MET A 1 -5.95 -12.37 29.84
N ASN A 2 -4.92 -12.72 29.07
CA ASN A 2 -4.23 -11.86 28.10
C ASN A 2 -5.10 -11.64 26.87
N ASN A 3 -5.53 -10.40 26.63
CA ASN A 3 -6.21 -10.01 25.39
C ASN A 3 -5.53 -8.83 24.65
N ASP A 4 -4.32 -8.43 25.07
CA ASP A 4 -3.72 -7.15 24.66
C ASP A 4 -2.68 -7.23 23.53
N LYS A 5 -2.50 -8.38 22.85
CA LYS A 5 -1.40 -8.58 21.87
C LYS A 5 -1.81 -8.70 20.39
N ILE A 6 -3.09 -8.53 20.03
CA ILE A 6 -3.60 -8.99 18.72
C ILE A 6 -3.40 -7.95 17.58
N THR A 7 -3.45 -6.65 17.89
CA THR A 7 -3.37 -5.58 16.87
C THR A 7 -1.94 -5.06 16.63
N ASN A 8 -1.08 -5.13 17.66
CA ASN A 8 0.29 -4.58 17.61
C ASN A 8 1.21 -5.36 16.69
N LYS A 9 1.01 -6.68 16.62
CA LYS A 9 1.74 -7.59 15.73
C LYS A 9 1.73 -7.10 14.29
N VAL A 10 0.59 -6.72 13.71
CA VAL A 10 0.52 -6.27 12.30
C VAL A 10 1.29 -4.96 12.06
N ILE A 11 1.32 -4.05 13.03
CA ILE A 11 1.99 -2.75 12.91
C ILE A 11 3.51 -2.93 13.05
N GLU A 12 3.96 -3.70 14.03
CA GLU A 12 5.38 -4.07 14.21
C GLU A 12 5.88 -4.87 13.00
N TRP A 13 5.10 -5.81 12.47
CA TRP A 13 5.45 -6.59 11.28
C TRP A 13 5.62 -5.78 10.01
N LEU A 14 4.84 -4.71 9.84
CA LEU A 14 4.96 -3.81 8.69
C LEU A 14 6.12 -2.81 8.85
N GLN A 15 6.75 -2.76 10.03
CA GLN A 15 7.90 -1.91 10.34
C GLN A 15 9.22 -2.70 10.35
N GLU A 16 9.25 -3.94 10.86
CA GLU A 16 10.44 -4.81 10.91
C GLU A 16 10.97 -5.22 9.51
N ASP A 17 10.09 -5.24 8.50
CA ASP A 17 10.41 -5.64 7.12
C ASP A 17 11.25 -4.60 6.32
N GLU A 18 11.54 -3.40 6.89
CA GLU A 18 12.43 -2.39 6.27
C GLU A 18 13.83 -2.33 6.89
N ASP A 19 13.98 -2.72 8.16
CA ASP A 19 15.25 -2.57 8.92
C ASP A 19 16.17 -3.80 8.80
N THR A 20 15.70 -4.93 8.27
CA THR A 20 16.52 -6.12 8.03
C THR A 20 17.29 -6.04 6.71
N ASN A 21 18.18 -5.04 6.62
CA ASN A 21 19.38 -5.11 5.80
C ASN A 21 20.56 -5.43 6.73
N ILE A 22 21.19 -6.59 6.48
CA ILE A 22 22.46 -7.10 7.04
C ILE A 22 22.29 -8.03 8.28
N SER A 23 22.59 -9.33 8.05
CA SER A 23 22.99 -10.42 8.99
C SER A 23 22.06 -10.70 10.18
N ASP A 24 21.49 -11.88 10.41
CA ASP A 24 22.04 -13.23 10.31
C ASP A 24 20.90 -14.27 10.28
N LEU A 25 21.16 -15.37 9.57
CA LEU A 25 20.50 -16.65 9.80
C LEU A 25 20.95 -17.17 11.16
N ASN A 26 20.02 -17.47 12.08
CA ASN A 26 20.02 -18.76 12.74
C ASN A 26 18.71 -19.05 13.48
N SER A 27 18.42 -20.34 13.47
CA SER A 27 17.32 -21.10 14.04
C SER A 27 17.02 -20.82 15.51
N GLU A 28 15.73 -20.82 15.86
CA GLU A 28 15.24 -21.56 17.02
C GLU A 28 13.75 -21.89 16.82
N THR A 29 13.45 -23.18 16.99
CA THR A 29 12.11 -23.77 17.02
C THR A 29 11.47 -23.46 18.36
N ASP A 30 10.22 -23.00 18.37
CA ASP A 30 9.29 -23.36 19.42
C ASP A 30 7.84 -23.34 18.91
N THR A 31 7.19 -24.48 19.13
CA THR A 31 5.78 -24.76 18.89
C THR A 31 4.93 -24.17 20.01
N GLU A 32 3.92 -23.38 19.67
CA GLU A 32 2.56 -23.51 20.23
C GLU A 32 1.60 -22.61 19.45
N SER A 33 0.62 -23.26 18.81
CA SER A 33 -0.37 -22.67 17.93
C SER A 33 -1.54 -22.08 18.72
N GLU A 34 -1.53 -20.77 18.97
CA GLU A 34 -2.75 -20.01 19.18
C GLU A 34 -3.15 -19.39 17.84
N HIS A 35 -4.28 -19.85 17.28
CA HIS A 35 -4.91 -19.24 16.11
C HIS A 35 -5.46 -17.86 16.51
N SER A 36 -4.61 -16.83 16.51
CA SER A 36 -5.06 -15.45 16.62
C SER A 36 -5.51 -14.97 15.25
N ASN A 37 -6.83 -14.90 15.05
CA ASN A 37 -7.43 -14.24 13.90
C ASN A 37 -7.01 -12.76 13.88
N HIS A 38 -6.03 -12.43 13.04
CA HIS A 38 -5.60 -11.07 12.77
C HIS A 38 -6.56 -10.45 11.75
N ASP A 39 -7.74 -10.02 12.21
CA ASP A 39 -8.72 -9.34 11.36
C ASP A 39 -8.30 -7.87 11.16
N THR A 40 -7.55 -7.58 10.10
CA THR A 40 -7.37 -6.21 9.61
C THR A 40 -8.58 -5.81 8.77
N GLU A 41 -9.70 -5.49 9.44
CA GLU A 41 -10.83 -4.82 8.79
C GLU A 41 -10.67 -3.31 8.89
N SER A 42 -10.21 -2.68 7.81
CA SER A 42 -10.14 -1.22 7.71
C SER A 42 -11.43 -0.70 7.07
N GLU A 43 -12.41 -0.29 7.88
CA GLU A 43 -13.51 0.51 7.37
C GLU A 43 -13.01 1.91 6.98
N GLN A 44 -13.43 2.38 5.81
CA GLN A 44 -13.04 3.69 5.29
C GLN A 44 -14.27 4.43 4.77
N GLU A 45 -14.31 5.72 5.05
CA GLU A 45 -15.37 6.61 4.59
C GLU A 45 -14.78 7.83 3.89
N ILE A 46 -15.34 8.19 2.74
CA ILE A 46 -14.96 9.41 2.03
C ILE A 46 -15.58 10.61 2.74
N TYR A 47 -14.73 11.53 3.21
CA TYR A 47 -15.20 12.83 3.67
C TYR A 47 -15.65 13.69 2.49
N ALA A 48 -16.96 13.76 2.28
CA ALA A 48 -17.57 14.50 1.17
C ALA A 48 -17.88 15.98 1.49
N GLY A 49 -17.41 16.51 2.63
CA GLY A 49 -17.70 17.88 3.06
C GLY A 49 -19.19 18.10 3.37
N LYS A 50 -19.69 19.32 3.13
CA LYS A 50 -21.10 19.64 3.33
C LYS A 50 -21.92 19.17 2.13
N GLN A 51 -22.72 18.13 2.34
CA GLN A 51 -23.58 17.57 1.31
C GLN A 51 -24.89 18.37 1.17
N PRO A 52 -25.48 18.46 -0.05
CA PRO A 52 -26.78 19.06 -0.25
C PRO A 52 -27.87 18.28 0.51
N PRO A 53 -28.99 18.92 0.90
CA PRO A 53 -30.12 18.23 1.51
C PRO A 53 -30.59 17.07 0.63
N GLY A 54 -30.83 15.92 1.22
CA GLY A 54 -31.28 14.73 0.52
C GLY A 54 -30.88 13.42 1.21
N PRO A 55 -31.22 12.26 0.61
CA PRO A 55 -31.01 10.95 1.22
C PRO A 55 -29.53 10.60 1.43
N PHE A 56 -28.63 11.28 0.72
CA PHE A 56 -27.19 11.08 0.82
C PHE A 56 -26.50 12.01 1.82
N GLN A 57 -27.23 12.95 2.44
CA GLN A 57 -26.67 13.85 3.45
C GLN A 57 -26.34 13.07 4.73
N LYS A 58 -25.09 13.17 5.18
CA LYS A 58 -24.58 12.56 6.41
C LYS A 58 -24.03 13.61 7.35
N ASP A 59 -24.20 13.36 8.65
CA ASP A 59 -23.51 14.13 9.68
C ASP A 59 -22.03 13.71 9.73
N ASN A 60 -21.16 14.68 9.48
CA ASN A 60 -19.72 14.52 9.50
C ASN A 60 -19.08 14.97 10.83
N SER A 61 -19.90 15.13 11.89
CA SER A 61 -19.38 15.27 13.25
C SER A 61 -18.50 14.06 13.59
N ALA A 62 -17.41 14.31 14.32
CA ALA A 62 -16.42 13.29 14.61
C ALA A 62 -17.02 12.06 15.32
N ALA A 63 -17.99 12.28 16.21
CA ALA A 63 -18.75 11.21 16.87
C ALA A 63 -19.57 10.37 15.88
N CYS A 64 -20.26 10.99 14.93
CA CYS A 64 -21.04 10.28 13.92
C CYS A 64 -20.17 9.50 12.93
N VAL A 65 -18.98 10.02 12.59
CA VAL A 65 -18.00 9.29 11.76
C VAL A 65 -17.51 8.05 12.52
N VAL A 66 -17.05 8.20 13.76
CA VAL A 66 -16.60 7.06 14.58
C VAL A 66 -17.69 5.99 14.68
N LYS A 67 -18.93 6.37 14.99
CA LYS A 67 -20.05 5.43 15.07
C LYS A 67 -20.36 4.68 13.79
N ARG A 68 -20.01 5.23 12.63
CA ARG A 68 -20.12 4.51 11.35
C ARG A 68 -18.96 3.56 11.13
N LEU A 69 -17.73 3.99 11.44
CA LEU A 69 -16.52 3.17 11.27
C LEU A 69 -16.47 1.97 12.22
N ILE A 70 -17.03 2.08 13.42
CA ILE A 70 -16.99 0.98 14.40
C ILE A 70 -18.03 -0.12 14.13
N LYS A 71 -18.93 0.04 13.15
CA LYS A 71 -20.04 -0.90 12.95
C LYS A 71 -19.63 -2.37 12.89
N PRO A 72 -18.54 -2.77 12.19
CA PRO A 72 -18.13 -4.18 12.15
C PRO A 72 -17.60 -4.71 13.48
N ILE A 73 -17.10 -3.83 14.34
CA ILE A 73 -16.52 -4.19 15.63
C ILE A 73 -17.46 -3.88 16.80
N ASP A 74 -18.71 -3.49 16.53
CA ASP A 74 -19.68 -3.19 17.57
C ASP A 74 -19.87 -4.40 18.49
N LYS A 75 -19.98 -4.16 19.80
CA LYS A 75 -20.14 -5.20 20.84
C LYS A 75 -19.01 -6.22 20.96
N SER A 76 -17.88 -6.01 20.29
CA SER A 76 -16.75 -6.96 20.27
C SER A 76 -15.91 -6.98 21.56
N GLY A 77 -15.96 -5.94 22.39
CA GLY A 77 -15.05 -5.82 23.54
C GLY A 77 -13.65 -5.28 23.17
N ARG A 78 -13.44 -4.83 21.94
CA ARG A 78 -12.15 -4.28 21.47
C ARG A 78 -11.92 -2.84 21.98
N ASN A 79 -10.65 -2.45 22.00
CA ASN A 79 -10.23 -1.08 22.30
C ASN A 79 -9.98 -0.27 21.01
N ILE A 80 -10.35 1.01 21.02
CA ILE A 80 -10.14 1.95 19.91
C ILE A 80 -9.12 3.00 20.32
N THR A 81 -8.05 3.15 19.54
CA THR A 81 -7.11 4.26 19.71
C THR A 81 -7.51 5.44 18.81
N MET A 82 -7.69 6.62 19.40
CA MET A 82 -8.26 7.79 18.72
C MET A 82 -7.34 9.01 18.81
N ASP A 83 -7.25 9.77 17.72
CA ASP A 83 -6.66 11.11 17.76
C ASP A 83 -7.63 12.14 18.36
N ASN A 84 -7.08 13.25 18.83
CA ASN A 84 -7.75 14.38 19.48
C ASN A 84 -8.93 14.98 18.70
N TYR A 85 -8.96 14.82 17.37
CA TYR A 85 -10.09 15.28 16.56
C TYR A 85 -11.36 14.46 16.87
N PHE A 86 -11.20 13.16 17.11
CA PHE A 86 -12.29 12.23 17.35
C PHE A 86 -12.61 12.04 18.84
N THR A 87 -11.62 12.25 19.72
CA THR A 87 -11.77 12.01 21.15
C THR A 87 -12.66 13.06 21.84
N SER A 88 -13.66 12.59 22.59
CA SER A 88 -14.47 13.41 23.49
C SER A 88 -15.06 12.56 24.63
N VAL A 89 -15.32 13.19 25.78
CA VAL A 89 -15.91 12.52 26.95
C VAL A 89 -17.30 11.93 26.66
N PRO A 90 -18.25 12.65 26.01
CA PRO A 90 -19.56 12.08 25.69
C PRO A 90 -19.46 10.84 24.80
N LEU A 91 -18.59 10.87 23.79
CA LEU A 91 -18.38 9.72 22.90
C LEU A 91 -17.74 8.55 23.63
N ALA A 92 -16.76 8.79 24.50
CA ALA A 92 -16.12 7.74 25.29
C ALA A 92 -17.13 6.99 26.15
N ASN A 93 -18.02 7.72 26.82
CA ASN A 93 -19.08 7.15 27.64
C ASN A 93 -20.12 6.40 26.78
N GLU A 94 -20.51 6.95 25.62
CA GLU A 94 -21.43 6.29 24.69
C GLU A 94 -20.86 4.96 24.18
N LEU A 95 -19.59 4.92 23.76
CA LEU A 95 -18.92 3.71 23.27
C LEU A 95 -18.81 2.64 24.36
N TYR A 96 -18.47 3.06 25.58
CA TYR A 96 -18.37 2.13 26.71
C TYR A 96 -19.73 1.54 27.09
N ALA A 97 -20.75 2.39 27.29
CA ALA A 97 -22.07 1.98 27.74
C ALA A 97 -22.87 1.24 26.66
N ASN A 98 -22.84 1.74 25.43
CA ASN A 98 -23.77 1.30 24.37
C ASN A 98 -23.12 0.43 23.31
N HIS A 99 -21.79 0.33 23.25
CA HIS A 99 -21.10 -0.42 22.20
C HIS A 99 -20.16 -1.51 22.73
N ARG A 100 -19.96 -1.65 24.06
CA ARG A 100 -18.97 -2.57 24.66
C ARG A 100 -17.60 -2.40 23.98
N LEU A 101 -17.20 -1.14 23.81
CA LEU A 101 -15.92 -0.74 23.24
C LEU A 101 -15.23 0.21 24.21
N THR A 102 -13.94 0.03 24.41
CA THR A 102 -13.12 0.97 25.17
C THR A 102 -12.38 1.91 24.22
N ILE A 103 -11.94 3.05 24.74
CA ILE A 103 -11.10 3.97 23.99
C ILE A 103 -9.83 4.35 24.75
N VAL A 104 -8.82 4.75 23.98
CA VAL A 104 -7.65 5.50 24.44
C VAL A 104 -7.37 6.59 23.43
N GLY A 105 -7.25 7.84 23.86
CA GLY A 105 -6.95 8.91 22.93
C GLY A 105 -6.46 10.19 23.59
N THR A 106 -5.81 11.02 22.79
CA THR A 106 -5.44 12.37 23.23
C THR A 106 -6.68 13.27 23.29
N LEU A 107 -6.72 14.21 24.22
CA LEU A 107 -7.83 15.13 24.42
C LEU A 107 -7.38 16.58 24.22
N ARG A 108 -8.15 17.38 23.46
CA ARG A 108 -7.84 18.80 23.30
C ARG A 108 -8.11 19.57 24.60
N LYS A 109 -7.20 20.48 24.99
CA LYS A 109 -7.32 21.29 26.21
C LYS A 109 -8.56 22.19 26.31
N ASN A 110 -9.27 22.42 25.20
CA ASN A 110 -10.43 23.32 25.13
C ASN A 110 -11.76 22.60 25.37
N LYS A 111 -11.74 21.31 25.74
CA LYS A 111 -12.94 20.55 26.10
C LYS A 111 -13.44 21.01 27.47
N ARG A 112 -14.75 21.26 27.58
CA ARG A 112 -15.38 21.87 28.76
C ARG A 112 -15.42 20.91 29.96
N GLU A 113 -15.31 19.63 29.68
CA GLU A 113 -15.34 18.53 30.63
C GLU A 113 -14.00 18.36 31.39
N ILE A 114 -12.95 19.09 30.96
CA ILE A 114 -11.63 19.02 31.60
C ILE A 114 -11.60 20.00 32.78
N PRO A 115 -11.31 19.53 34.01
CA PRO A 115 -11.13 20.42 35.15
C PRO A 115 -9.99 21.43 34.90
N PRO A 116 -10.13 22.71 35.29
CA PRO A 116 -9.11 23.73 35.07
C PRO A 116 -7.72 23.33 35.59
N GLU A 117 -7.66 22.59 36.70
CA GLU A 117 -6.46 22.07 37.35
C GLU A 117 -5.64 21.17 36.41
N PHE A 118 -6.31 20.43 35.52
CA PHE A 118 -5.65 19.56 34.54
C PHE A 118 -5.01 20.35 33.41
N THR A 119 -5.43 21.60 33.18
CA THR A 119 -4.88 22.47 32.11
C THR A 119 -3.88 23.50 32.61
N ASN A 120 -3.94 23.87 33.91
CA ASN A 120 -3.04 24.84 34.51
C ASN A 120 -1.72 24.20 34.94
N ILE A 121 -0.69 24.33 34.09
CA ILE A 121 0.62 23.69 34.31
C ILE A 121 1.73 24.62 34.84
N LYS A 122 1.42 25.88 35.18
CA LYS A 122 2.46 26.88 35.52
C LYS A 122 3.34 26.46 36.72
N SER A 123 2.74 25.82 37.72
CA SER A 123 3.40 25.34 38.94
C SER A 123 3.68 23.83 38.95
N ARG A 124 3.36 23.12 37.87
CA ARG A 124 3.50 21.66 37.80
C ARG A 124 4.97 21.26 37.56
N PRO A 125 5.55 20.35 38.36
CA PRO A 125 6.88 19.81 38.11
C PRO A 125 6.97 19.09 36.75
N LEU A 126 8.18 19.00 36.19
CA LEU A 126 8.42 18.15 35.02
C LEU A 126 8.16 16.68 35.37
N GLN A 127 7.71 15.92 34.37
CA GLN A 127 7.41 14.48 34.47
C GLN A 127 6.33 14.16 35.53
N SER A 128 5.56 15.16 35.95
CA SER A 128 4.46 14.96 36.90
C SER A 128 3.17 14.59 36.17
N THR A 129 2.41 13.67 36.75
CA THR A 129 1.08 13.26 36.25
C THR A 129 -0.02 13.64 37.24
N MET A 130 -1.21 13.93 36.73
CA MET A 130 -2.46 13.99 37.48
C MET A 130 -3.45 13.03 36.84
N PHE A 131 -4.16 12.29 37.69
CA PHE A 131 -5.22 11.38 37.29
C PHE A 131 -6.54 11.84 37.88
N ALA A 132 -7.60 11.75 37.07
CA ALA A 132 -8.97 11.87 37.52
C ALA A 132 -9.75 10.67 37.02
N TYR A 133 -10.56 10.11 37.91
CA TYR A 133 -11.38 8.93 37.64
C TYR A 133 -12.85 9.35 37.59
N GLY A 134 -13.56 8.87 36.59
CA GLY A 134 -15.00 9.03 36.48
C GLY A 134 -15.70 8.39 37.68
N GLN A 135 -16.84 8.97 38.06
CA GLN A 135 -17.73 8.36 39.06
C GLN A 135 -18.29 7.03 38.55
N HIS A 136 -18.83 6.19 39.43
CA HIS A 136 -19.19 4.78 39.21
C HIS A 136 -19.94 4.42 37.90
N THR A 137 -20.62 5.37 37.24
CA THR A 137 -21.31 5.16 35.95
C THR A 137 -20.43 5.32 34.72
N ASN A 138 -19.27 5.97 34.85
CA ASN A 138 -18.34 6.26 33.76
C ASN A 138 -16.96 5.67 34.13
N ASN A 139 -16.61 4.53 33.54
CA ASN A 139 -15.28 3.91 33.70
C ASN A 139 -14.23 4.67 32.87
N SER A 140 -14.05 5.96 33.17
CA SER A 140 -13.23 6.90 32.40
C SER A 140 -12.06 7.41 33.23
N LEU A 141 -10.87 7.37 32.68
CA LEU A 141 -9.64 7.95 33.21
C LEU A 141 -9.25 9.18 32.39
N LEU A 142 -9.04 10.31 33.07
CA LEU A 142 -8.42 11.51 32.53
C LEU A 142 -7.00 11.62 33.11
N CYS A 143 -6.01 11.74 32.24
CA CYS A 143 -4.62 11.92 32.63
C CYS A 143 -4.06 13.23 32.07
N SER A 144 -3.36 14.00 32.91
CA SER A 144 -2.60 15.20 32.55
C SER A 144 -1.14 15.01 32.91
N TYR A 145 -0.27 14.94 31.90
CA TYR A 145 1.15 14.68 32.05
C TYR A 145 1.98 15.84 31.50
N VAL A 146 3.01 16.27 32.25
CA VAL A 146 3.87 17.41 31.90
C VAL A 146 5.25 16.91 31.44
N PRO A 147 5.44 16.56 30.15
CA PRO A 147 6.71 16.02 29.66
C PRO A 147 7.82 17.07 29.60
N LYS A 148 7.46 18.34 29.34
CA LYS A 148 8.38 19.45 29.11
C LYS A 148 7.77 20.73 29.66
N LYS A 149 8.62 21.73 29.91
CA LYS A 149 8.18 23.07 30.36
C LYS A 149 7.13 23.62 29.38
N ASN A 150 6.02 24.10 29.92
CA ASN A 150 4.90 24.66 29.15
C ASN A 150 4.23 23.69 28.15
N LYS A 151 4.40 22.37 28.31
CA LYS A 151 3.73 21.35 27.51
C LYS A 151 2.93 20.41 28.41
N ASN A 152 1.70 20.16 28.00
CA ASN A 152 0.78 19.25 28.68
C ASN A 152 0.24 18.23 27.69
N VAL A 153 0.24 16.97 28.08
CA VAL A 153 -0.38 15.86 27.34
C VAL A 153 -1.61 15.42 28.12
N LEU A 154 -2.77 15.59 27.48
CA LEU A 154 -4.06 15.19 28.04
C LEU A 154 -4.52 13.91 27.35
N MET A 155 -4.81 12.91 28.16
CA MET A 155 -5.29 11.60 27.72
C MET A 155 -6.65 11.31 28.31
N LEU A 156 -7.53 10.74 27.49
CA LEU A 156 -8.79 10.15 27.92
C LEU A 156 -8.76 8.66 27.61
N SER A 157 -9.12 7.83 28.58
CA SER A 157 -9.28 6.40 28.37
C SER A 157 -10.50 5.85 29.08
N THR A 158 -11.15 4.83 28.51
CA THR A 158 -12.13 4.00 29.21
C THR A 158 -11.65 2.56 29.46
N MET A 159 -10.41 2.28 29.07
CA MET A 159 -9.70 1.01 29.25
C MET A 159 -8.96 0.99 30.59
N HIS A 160 -8.20 2.05 30.87
CA HIS A 160 -7.33 2.15 32.06
C HIS A 160 -8.12 2.56 33.31
N ARG A 161 -7.72 2.01 34.48
CA ARG A 161 -8.44 2.19 35.75
C ARG A 161 -7.58 2.64 36.92
N ASP A 162 -6.26 2.66 36.78
CA ASP A 162 -5.33 3.02 37.85
C ASP A 162 -4.39 4.17 37.40
N ASP A 163 -3.57 4.64 38.33
CA ASP A 163 -2.52 5.64 38.12
C ASP A 163 -1.16 5.02 37.79
N TYR A 164 -1.15 3.84 37.16
CA TYR A 164 0.07 3.11 36.91
C TYR A 164 1.06 3.91 36.05
N ILE A 165 2.30 4.00 36.54
CA ILE A 165 3.42 4.62 35.85
C ILE A 165 4.27 3.51 35.27
N ASP A 166 4.55 3.61 33.97
CA ASP A 166 5.32 2.62 33.23
C ASP A 166 6.80 2.66 33.67
N PRO A 167 7.34 1.58 34.27
CA PRO A 167 8.74 1.53 34.70
C PRO A 167 9.72 1.61 33.52
N ASP A 168 9.34 1.15 32.33
CA ASP A 168 10.20 1.16 31.14
C ASP A 168 10.42 2.58 30.61
N SER A 169 9.60 3.53 31.09
CA SER A 169 9.80 4.96 30.79
C SER A 169 10.94 5.60 31.58
N GLY A 170 11.50 4.91 32.59
CA GLY A 170 12.63 5.38 33.40
C GLY A 170 12.38 6.75 34.01
N ASP A 171 13.37 7.65 33.88
CA ASP A 171 13.29 9.02 34.40
C ASP A 171 12.13 9.83 33.81
N LEU A 172 11.56 9.41 32.67
CA LEU A 172 10.42 10.11 32.07
C LEU A 172 9.13 9.89 32.86
N LYS A 173 9.01 8.83 33.67
CA LYS A 173 7.82 8.55 34.52
C LYS A 173 6.50 8.69 33.74
N LYS A 174 6.45 8.14 32.53
CA LYS A 174 5.26 8.19 31.70
C LYS A 174 4.17 7.29 32.31
N PRO A 175 2.93 7.78 32.43
CA PRO A 175 1.77 6.94 32.68
C PRO A 175 1.63 5.86 31.62
N GLU A 176 1.19 4.68 32.01
CA GLU A 176 1.01 3.56 31.09
C GLU A 176 -0.01 3.89 29.98
N VAL A 177 -1.08 4.65 30.29
CA VAL A 177 -2.02 5.14 29.26
C VAL A 177 -1.34 5.92 28.12
N ILE A 178 -0.21 6.60 28.39
CA ILE A 178 0.57 7.29 27.37
C ILE A 178 1.46 6.32 26.59
N THR A 179 2.09 5.35 27.25
CA THR A 179 2.93 4.37 26.55
C THR A 179 2.08 3.43 25.70
N PHE A 180 0.95 2.94 26.22
CA PHE A 180 -0.08 2.24 25.47
C PHE A 180 -0.55 3.02 24.23
N TYR A 181 -0.92 4.29 24.40
CA TYR A 181 -1.32 5.12 23.25
C TYR A 181 -0.22 5.25 22.20
N ASN A 182 1.04 5.38 22.61
CA ASN A 182 2.15 5.50 21.66
C ASN A 182 2.37 4.21 20.87
N LEU A 183 2.13 3.05 21.48
CA LEU A 183 2.20 1.75 20.82
C LEU A 183 1.11 1.62 19.73
N THR A 184 -0.12 2.06 20.04
CA THR A 184 -1.27 1.78 19.17
C THR A 184 -1.62 2.89 18.17
N LYS A 185 -1.20 4.15 18.42
CA LYS A 185 -1.56 5.30 17.55
C LYS A 185 -1.03 5.21 16.12
N GLY A 186 0.00 4.40 15.89
CA GLY A 186 0.70 4.30 14.59
C GLY A 186 -0.04 3.50 13.52
N GLY A 187 -1.13 2.80 13.85
CA GLY A 187 -1.77 1.87 12.91
C GLY A 187 -2.20 2.51 11.58
N VAL A 188 -2.82 3.68 11.64
CA VAL A 188 -3.24 4.41 10.43
C VAL A 188 -2.04 5.02 9.69
N ASP A 189 -1.08 5.58 10.43
CA ASP A 189 0.13 6.19 9.86
C ASP A 189 0.97 5.18 9.07
N VAL A 190 1.03 3.92 9.53
CA VAL A 190 1.73 2.84 8.81
C VAL A 190 1.06 2.54 7.47
N VAL A 191 -0.26 2.47 7.43
CA VAL A 191 -0.99 2.26 6.17
C VAL A 191 -0.75 3.43 5.21
N ASP A 192 -0.76 4.67 5.71
CA ASP A 192 -0.50 5.85 4.88
C ASP A 192 0.94 5.90 4.35
N ARG A 193 1.92 5.49 5.16
CA ARG A 193 3.32 5.31 4.73
C ARG A 193 3.41 4.29 3.59
N LEU A 194 2.82 3.10 3.76
CA LEU A 194 2.82 2.03 2.75
C LEU A 194 2.12 2.44 1.45
N LYS A 195 1.04 3.22 1.54
CA LYS A 195 0.34 3.78 0.37
C LYS A 195 1.18 4.80 -0.40
N THR A 196 2.10 5.47 0.28
CA THR A 196 2.97 6.50 -0.29
C THR A 196 4.18 5.87 -0.98
N GLU A 197 4.83 4.89 -0.34
CA GLU A 197 6.06 4.27 -0.83
C GLU A 197 5.87 3.57 -2.19
N TYR A 198 4.81 2.75 -2.33
CA TYR A 198 4.49 2.03 -3.57
C TYR A 198 3.16 2.52 -4.17
N SER A 199 3.03 3.82 -4.38
CA SER A 199 1.78 4.41 -4.85
C SER A 199 1.52 4.22 -6.35
N VAL A 200 0.30 3.77 -6.70
CA VAL A 200 -0.19 3.78 -8.09
C VAL A 200 -0.80 5.12 -8.52
N THR A 201 -0.79 6.12 -7.65
CA THR A 201 -1.36 7.45 -7.92
C THR A 201 -0.71 8.10 -9.13
N ARG A 202 -1.50 8.78 -9.96
CA ARG A 202 -1.03 9.58 -11.10
C ARG A 202 -1.70 10.95 -11.10
N ILE A 203 -1.03 11.94 -11.67
CA ILE A 203 -1.60 13.27 -11.88
C ILE A 203 -2.88 13.13 -12.71
N SER A 204 -3.98 13.65 -12.19
CA SER A 204 -5.30 13.58 -12.80
C SER A 204 -6.14 14.76 -12.37
N ASN A 205 -6.91 15.32 -13.32
CA ASN A 205 -7.91 16.36 -13.05
C ASN A 205 -9.29 15.78 -12.67
N ARG A 206 -9.37 14.47 -12.40
CA ARG A 206 -10.60 13.75 -12.10
C ARG A 206 -10.49 13.09 -10.72
N TRP A 207 -11.17 13.63 -9.72
CA TRP A 207 -11.15 13.12 -8.34
C TRP A 207 -11.57 11.64 -8.18
N PRO A 208 -12.50 11.06 -8.98
CA PRO A 208 -12.83 9.64 -8.82
C PRO A 208 -11.66 8.73 -9.14
N PHE A 209 -10.76 9.16 -10.03
CA PHE A 209 -9.54 8.42 -10.34
C PHE A 209 -8.57 8.40 -9.15
N THR A 210 -8.50 9.47 -8.37
CA THR A 210 -7.72 9.51 -7.12
C THR A 210 -8.22 8.46 -6.12
N ILE A 211 -9.54 8.34 -5.97
CA ILE A 211 -10.14 7.31 -5.11
C ILE A 211 -9.83 5.92 -5.62
N PHE A 212 -9.97 5.68 -6.93
CA PHE A 212 -9.63 4.40 -7.53
C PHE A 212 -8.16 4.00 -7.25
N CYS A 213 -7.21 4.92 -7.42
CA CYS A 213 -5.81 4.68 -7.07
C CYS A 213 -5.62 4.38 -5.58
N SER A 214 -6.31 5.09 -4.68
CA SER A 214 -6.27 4.80 -3.24
C SER A 214 -6.77 3.40 -2.92
N LEU A 215 -7.90 2.99 -3.52
CA LEU A 215 -8.47 1.65 -3.35
C LEU A 215 -7.53 0.56 -3.86
N LEU A 216 -6.83 0.77 -4.98
CA LEU A 216 -5.82 -0.17 -5.47
C LEU A 216 -4.64 -0.31 -4.50
N ASN A 217 -4.13 0.81 -3.96
CA ASN A 217 -3.04 0.78 -2.98
C ASN A 217 -3.45 -0.01 -1.72
N ILE A 218 -4.64 0.27 -1.17
CA ILE A 218 -5.17 -0.43 0.01
C ILE A 218 -5.42 -1.90 -0.28
N GLY A 219 -6.06 -2.20 -1.42
CA GLY A 219 -6.34 -3.58 -1.82
C GLY A 219 -5.07 -4.42 -1.94
N ALA A 220 -3.98 -3.83 -2.44
CA ALA A 220 -2.69 -4.51 -2.51
C ALA A 220 -1.99 -4.66 -1.15
N ILE A 221 -2.25 -3.78 -0.17
CA ILE A 221 -1.76 -3.94 1.21
C ILE A 221 -2.55 -5.07 1.89
N ASN A 222 -3.87 -5.00 1.85
CA ASN A 222 -4.75 -5.99 2.47
C ASN A 222 -4.55 -7.38 1.87
N SER A 223 -4.34 -7.50 0.56
CA SER A 223 -4.07 -8.80 -0.07
C SER A 223 -2.74 -9.41 0.39
N GLN A 224 -1.72 -8.60 0.65
CA GLN A 224 -0.45 -9.07 1.19
C GLN A 224 -0.60 -9.55 2.63
N ILE A 225 -1.34 -8.80 3.45
CA ILE A 225 -1.63 -9.20 4.84
C ILE A 225 -2.36 -10.53 4.85
N ILE A 226 -3.44 -10.67 4.07
CA ILE A 226 -4.21 -11.92 3.97
C ILE A 226 -3.33 -13.07 3.47
N TYR A 227 -2.50 -12.84 2.46
CA TYR A 227 -1.60 -13.85 1.92
C TYR A 227 -0.60 -14.33 2.97
N LYS A 228 0.09 -13.39 3.66
CA LYS A 228 1.03 -13.69 4.75
C LYS A 228 0.35 -14.46 5.87
N THR A 229 -0.86 -14.05 6.30
CA THR A 229 -1.62 -14.72 7.36
C THR A 229 -2.00 -16.16 6.98
N ASN A 230 -2.29 -16.42 5.71
CA ASN A 230 -2.74 -17.74 5.26
C ASN A 230 -1.60 -18.71 4.93
N THR A 231 -0.44 -18.22 4.49
CA THR A 231 0.67 -19.10 4.07
C THR A 231 1.88 -19.05 5.01
N ASN A 232 1.96 -18.05 5.89
CA ASN A 232 3.16 -17.68 6.64
C ASN A 232 4.38 -17.34 5.77
N ASP A 233 4.21 -17.23 4.45
CA ASP A 233 5.30 -16.83 3.58
C ASP A 233 5.57 -15.34 3.71
N ILE A 234 6.85 -15.00 3.86
CA ILE A 234 7.29 -13.63 4.01
C ILE A 234 7.83 -13.13 2.67
N PHE A 235 7.20 -12.08 2.15
CA PHE A 235 7.61 -11.40 0.94
C PHE A 235 7.88 -9.93 1.24
N THR A 236 8.98 -9.41 0.70
CA THR A 236 9.17 -7.96 0.65
C THR A 236 8.02 -7.32 -0.13
N ARG A 237 7.63 -6.09 0.25
CA ARG A 237 6.54 -5.36 -0.40
C ARG A 237 6.72 -5.28 -1.92
N ARG A 238 7.95 -4.99 -2.37
CA ARG A 238 8.32 -4.93 -3.79
C ARG A 238 8.12 -6.25 -4.51
N GLN A 239 8.55 -7.36 -3.91
CA GLN A 239 8.44 -8.68 -4.53
C GLN A 239 6.98 -9.09 -4.66
N PHE A 240 6.20 -8.96 -3.59
CA PHE A 240 4.77 -9.25 -3.59
C PHE A 240 4.04 -8.47 -4.69
N LEU A 241 4.27 -7.15 -4.78
CA LEU A 241 3.67 -6.31 -5.82
C LEU A 241 4.11 -6.69 -7.23
N THR A 242 5.38 -7.03 -7.40
CA THR A 242 5.93 -7.45 -8.70
C THR A 242 5.26 -8.72 -9.19
N ASP A 243 5.08 -9.71 -8.32
CA ASP A 243 4.47 -10.99 -8.68
C ASP A 243 2.96 -10.85 -8.88
N LEU A 244 2.28 -10.04 -8.06
CA LEU A 244 0.89 -9.64 -8.27
C LEU A 244 0.71 -9.01 -9.67
N CYS A 245 1.59 -8.10 -10.06
CA CYS A 245 1.54 -7.48 -11.39
C CYS A 245 1.74 -8.48 -12.52
N LYS A 246 2.70 -9.41 -12.39
CA LYS A 246 2.92 -10.47 -13.40
C LYS A 246 1.67 -11.36 -13.55
N ILE A 247 1.08 -11.78 -12.43
CA ILE A 247 -0.11 -12.64 -12.44
C ILE A 247 -1.29 -11.93 -13.10
N LEU A 248 -1.59 -10.70 -12.69
CA LEU A 248 -2.71 -9.92 -13.24
C LEU A 248 -2.54 -9.60 -14.73
N THR A 249 -1.31 -9.35 -15.19
CA THR A 249 -1.04 -9.01 -16.59
C THR A 249 -0.94 -10.22 -17.51
N LYS A 250 -0.62 -11.41 -16.99
CA LYS A 250 -0.36 -12.62 -17.79
C LYS A 250 -1.49 -12.95 -18.79
N PRO A 251 -2.80 -12.99 -18.42
CA PRO A 251 -3.87 -13.29 -19.39
C PRO A 251 -3.94 -12.27 -20.53
N HIS A 252 -3.71 -10.99 -20.24
CA HIS A 252 -3.69 -9.93 -21.24
C HIS A 252 -2.49 -10.04 -22.18
N LEU A 253 -1.32 -10.42 -21.64
CA LEU A 253 -0.12 -10.66 -22.45
C LEU A 253 -0.32 -11.86 -23.39
N LEU A 254 -0.92 -12.95 -22.90
CA LEU A 254 -1.25 -14.12 -23.73
C LEU A 254 -2.21 -13.76 -24.87
N LYS A 255 -3.29 -13.02 -24.58
CA LYS A 255 -4.22 -12.53 -25.61
C LYS A 255 -3.52 -11.59 -26.61
N ARG A 256 -2.59 -10.76 -26.15
CA ARG A 256 -1.83 -9.86 -27.03
C ARG A 256 -0.87 -10.64 -27.94
N ALA A 257 -0.31 -11.75 -27.48
CA ALA A 257 0.60 -12.59 -28.27
C ALA A 257 -0.06 -13.22 -29.50
N THR A 258 -1.39 -13.43 -29.49
CA THR A 258 -2.12 -14.00 -30.63
C THR A 258 -2.33 -13.01 -31.77
N ILE A 259 -2.11 -11.71 -31.55
CA ILE A 259 -2.32 -10.67 -32.57
C ILE A 259 -1.31 -10.85 -33.72
N PRO A 260 -1.76 -11.12 -34.97
CA PRO A 260 -0.86 -11.46 -36.08
C PRO A 260 0.06 -10.31 -36.52
N SER A 261 -0.37 -9.07 -36.31
CA SER A 261 0.34 -7.84 -36.67
C SER A 261 1.25 -7.30 -35.55
N LEU A 262 1.36 -8.02 -34.42
CA LEU A 262 2.18 -7.58 -33.30
C LEU A 262 3.67 -7.56 -33.68
N GLY A 263 4.33 -6.43 -33.43
CA GLY A 263 5.77 -6.26 -33.69
C GLY A 263 6.63 -7.30 -32.97
N LEU A 264 7.71 -7.72 -33.64
CA LEU A 264 8.62 -8.78 -33.17
C LEU A 264 9.20 -8.50 -31.78
N SER A 265 9.61 -7.26 -31.50
CA SER A 265 10.21 -6.88 -30.21
C SER A 265 9.23 -7.03 -29.04
N ILE A 266 7.95 -6.70 -29.25
CA ILE A 266 6.90 -6.88 -28.23
C ILE A 266 6.59 -8.36 -28.07
N ARG A 267 6.53 -9.13 -29.17
CA ARG A 267 6.31 -10.58 -29.13
C ARG A 267 7.41 -11.30 -28.32
N GLN A 268 8.68 -10.96 -28.56
CA GLN A 268 9.82 -11.50 -27.79
C GLN A 268 9.72 -11.14 -26.30
N LYS A 269 9.40 -9.88 -25.96
CA LYS A 269 9.21 -9.48 -24.56
C LYS A 269 8.07 -10.26 -23.89
N ILE A 270 6.95 -10.46 -24.57
CA ILE A 270 5.83 -11.25 -24.05
C ILE A 270 6.27 -12.69 -23.82
N GLN A 271 6.95 -13.30 -24.79
CA GLN A 271 7.47 -14.66 -24.66
C GLN A 271 8.44 -14.80 -23.48
N ASN A 272 9.33 -13.83 -23.27
CA ASN A 272 10.25 -13.84 -22.13
C ASN A 272 9.53 -13.74 -20.78
N ILE A 273 8.40 -13.03 -20.74
CA ILE A 273 7.62 -12.86 -19.50
C ILE A 273 6.71 -14.06 -19.24
N THR A 274 6.09 -14.65 -20.27
CA THR A 274 5.03 -15.64 -20.11
C THR A 274 5.45 -17.08 -20.43
N GLY A 275 6.58 -17.26 -21.12
CA GLY A 275 7.00 -18.54 -21.71
C GLY A 275 6.19 -18.95 -22.94
N PHE A 276 5.16 -18.16 -23.34
CA PHE A 276 4.25 -18.54 -24.41
C PHE A 276 4.85 -18.23 -25.79
N GLN A 277 5.08 -19.29 -26.56
CA GLN A 277 5.30 -19.20 -28.00
C GLN A 277 3.96 -19.32 -28.72
N ALA A 278 3.55 -18.25 -29.40
CA ALA A 278 2.45 -18.36 -30.34
C ALA A 278 2.86 -19.36 -31.44
N ALA A 279 1.92 -20.22 -31.85
CA ALA A 279 2.17 -21.19 -32.92
C ALA A 279 2.86 -20.50 -34.11
N PRO A 280 3.91 -21.13 -34.69
CA PRO A 280 4.47 -20.62 -35.93
C PRO A 280 3.31 -20.49 -36.92
N LYS A 281 3.25 -19.35 -37.62
CA LYS A 281 2.33 -19.27 -38.76
C LYS A 281 2.66 -20.47 -39.64
N GLU A 282 1.68 -21.34 -39.90
CA GLU A 282 1.73 -22.17 -41.10
C GLU A 282 2.10 -21.22 -42.24
N ASN A 283 3.11 -21.60 -43.02
CA ASN A 283 3.67 -20.83 -44.12
C ASN A 283 2.57 -20.56 -45.16
N THR A 284 1.66 -19.65 -44.87
CA THR A 284 0.85 -18.97 -45.87
C THR A 284 1.88 -18.20 -46.69
N PRO A 285 1.93 -18.42 -48.02
CA PRO A 285 2.99 -17.88 -48.86
C PRO A 285 3.04 -16.37 -48.60
N GLN A 286 4.14 -15.92 -47.98
CA GLN A 286 4.31 -14.52 -47.65
C GLN A 286 4.13 -13.75 -48.95
N GLY A 287 3.15 -12.83 -48.97
CA GLY A 287 3.05 -11.84 -50.03
C GLY A 287 4.42 -11.18 -50.24
N LYS A 288 4.66 -10.69 -51.47
CA LYS A 288 5.95 -10.14 -51.92
C LYS A 288 6.66 -9.37 -50.79
N PRO A 289 7.94 -9.63 -50.50
CA PRO A 289 8.66 -8.94 -49.42
C PRO A 289 8.76 -7.43 -49.69
N ARG A 290 8.87 -6.62 -48.63
CA ARG A 290 9.05 -5.16 -48.74
C ARG A 290 10.52 -4.80 -48.85
N CYS A 291 10.82 -3.71 -49.57
CA CYS A 291 12.18 -3.20 -49.64
C CYS A 291 12.68 -2.74 -48.27
N THR A 292 13.85 -3.22 -47.84
CA THR A 292 14.44 -2.91 -46.54
C THR A 292 14.81 -1.43 -46.35
N TYR A 293 15.15 -0.74 -47.44
CA TYR A 293 15.65 0.65 -47.40
C TYR A 293 14.55 1.70 -47.65
N CYS A 294 13.36 1.28 -48.10
CA CYS A 294 12.26 2.22 -48.26
C CYS A 294 11.66 2.60 -46.89
N PRO A 295 11.27 3.87 -46.67
CA PRO A 295 10.46 4.24 -45.52
C PRO A 295 9.19 3.39 -45.47
N ILE A 296 8.77 2.99 -44.25
CA ILE A 296 7.60 2.12 -44.05
C ILE A 296 6.34 2.69 -44.74
N ARG A 297 6.20 4.02 -44.79
CA ARG A 297 5.08 4.72 -45.45
C ARG A 297 4.99 4.49 -46.95
N LYS A 298 6.11 4.24 -47.65
CA LYS A 298 6.11 3.94 -49.10
C LYS A 298 5.53 2.56 -49.40
N ASN A 299 5.49 1.66 -48.41
CA ASN A 299 4.92 0.32 -48.51
C ASN A 299 5.34 -0.45 -49.79
N ARG A 300 6.61 -0.31 -50.18
CA ARG A 300 7.08 -0.78 -51.49
C ARG A 300 7.45 -2.27 -51.45
N PHE A 301 6.67 -3.08 -52.15
CA PHE A 301 6.95 -4.49 -52.37
C PHE A 301 8.00 -4.69 -53.47
N THR A 302 8.78 -5.77 -53.37
CA THR A 302 9.84 -6.11 -54.33
C THR A 302 9.95 -7.62 -54.52
N GLN A 303 10.47 -8.00 -55.69
CA GLN A 303 10.88 -9.37 -56.01
C GLN A 303 12.41 -9.52 -56.05
N HIS A 304 13.15 -8.41 -55.95
CA HIS A 304 14.60 -8.42 -56.02
C HIS A 304 15.23 -8.53 -54.63
N GLN A 305 16.32 -9.27 -54.54
CA GLN A 305 17.13 -9.46 -53.34
C GLN A 305 18.59 -9.12 -53.65
N CYS A 306 19.32 -8.58 -52.68
CA CYS A 306 20.75 -8.37 -52.82
C CYS A 306 21.47 -9.72 -52.92
N SER A 307 22.35 -9.90 -53.90
CA SER A 307 23.12 -11.14 -54.08
C SER A 307 24.10 -11.43 -52.94
N ILE A 308 24.55 -10.40 -52.20
CA ILE A 308 25.52 -10.53 -51.12
C ILE A 308 24.85 -10.78 -49.76
N CYS A 309 23.80 -10.02 -49.43
CA CYS A 309 23.18 -10.08 -48.09
C CYS A 309 21.73 -10.60 -48.08
N SER A 310 21.19 -11.00 -49.24
CA SER A 310 19.83 -11.53 -49.44
C SER A 310 18.68 -10.62 -48.98
N LYS A 311 18.97 -9.38 -48.56
CA LYS A 311 17.94 -8.41 -48.16
C LYS A 311 17.06 -8.02 -49.37
N PRO A 312 15.73 -7.94 -49.22
CA PRO A 312 14.83 -7.51 -50.28
C PRO A 312 15.03 -6.01 -50.60
N ILE A 313 15.30 -5.68 -51.86
CA ILE A 313 15.58 -4.31 -52.33
C ILE A 313 14.69 -3.94 -53.52
N CYS A 314 14.19 -2.70 -53.59
CA CYS A 314 13.46 -2.23 -54.77
C CYS A 314 14.42 -1.72 -55.84
N LYS A 315 13.97 -1.53 -57.08
CA LYS A 315 14.82 -1.07 -58.19
C LYS A 315 15.55 0.26 -57.92
N GLU A 316 14.95 1.19 -57.17
CA GLU A 316 15.62 2.44 -56.75
C GLU A 316 16.77 2.22 -55.76
N HIS A 317 16.77 1.09 -55.04
CA HIS A 317 17.79 0.69 -54.07
C HIS A 317 18.64 -0.48 -54.57
N THR A 318 18.65 -0.72 -55.87
CA THR A 318 19.52 -1.70 -56.53
C THR A 318 20.66 -0.95 -57.22
N ALA A 319 21.91 -1.34 -56.93
CA ALA A 319 23.05 -0.92 -57.72
C ALA A 319 23.15 -1.83 -58.95
N SER A 320 22.96 -1.28 -60.15
CA SER A 320 22.86 -2.06 -61.40
C SER A 320 24.20 -2.44 -62.02
N THR A 321 25.33 -1.97 -61.47
CA THR A 321 26.64 -2.10 -62.12
C THR A 321 27.61 -2.87 -61.23
N ASN A 322 27.77 -4.16 -61.50
CA ASN A 322 29.06 -4.81 -61.29
C ASN A 322 29.96 -4.33 -62.44
N LEU A 323 30.94 -3.46 -62.14
CA LEU A 323 32.01 -3.15 -63.09
C LEU A 323 32.95 -4.36 -63.13
N ILE A 324 32.84 -5.15 -64.19
CA ILE A 324 33.65 -6.36 -64.41
C ILE A 324 34.65 -5.99 -65.51
N CYS A 325 35.95 -6.25 -65.30
CA CYS A 325 36.96 -5.98 -66.33
C CYS A 325 36.79 -6.95 -67.52
N LEU A 326 37.30 -6.57 -68.70
CA LEU A 326 37.22 -7.39 -69.92
C LEU A 326 37.70 -8.83 -69.71
N ILE A 327 38.73 -9.04 -68.90
CA ILE A 327 39.31 -10.35 -68.59
C ILE A 327 38.32 -11.22 -67.79
N CYS A 328 37.66 -10.65 -66.77
CA CYS A 328 36.69 -11.38 -65.96
C CYS A 328 35.33 -11.61 -66.68
N ASN A 329 35.11 -10.98 -67.84
CA ASN A 329 33.87 -11.09 -68.61
C ASN A 329 33.94 -12.18 -69.71
N ASN A 330 35.12 -12.72 -70.03
CA ASN A 330 35.31 -13.82 -70.99
C ASN A 330 36.39 -14.81 -70.48
N PRO A 331 36.02 -15.91 -69.81
CA PRO A 331 36.96 -16.87 -69.25
C PRO A 331 37.43 -17.93 -70.28
N GLN A 332 37.70 -17.53 -71.53
CA GLN A 332 38.39 -18.36 -72.52
C GLN A 332 39.48 -17.51 -73.16
N ASP A 333 40.69 -18.07 -73.22
CA ASP A 333 41.96 -17.49 -73.68
C ASP A 333 42.86 -16.94 -72.56
N SER A 334 43.27 -17.81 -71.64
CA SER A 334 44.53 -17.62 -70.89
C SER A 334 45.16 -18.96 -70.51
N ASP A 335 45.36 -19.83 -71.50
CA ASP A 335 46.34 -20.92 -71.42
C ASP A 335 47.05 -20.98 -72.79
N ASP A 336 48.10 -20.19 -72.91
CA ASP A 336 49.33 -20.48 -73.68
C ASP A 336 50.50 -19.72 -73.03
#